data_AF-A0A239ARJ4-F1
#
_entry.id   AF-A0A239ARJ4-F1
#
_cell.length_a   1.000
_cell.length_b   1.000
_cell.length_c   1.000
_cell.angle_alpha   90.00
_cell.angle_beta   90.00
_cell.angle_gamma   90.00
#
_symmetry.space_group_name_H-M   'P 1'
#
loop_
_entity.id
_entity.type
_entity.pdbx_description
1 polymer ?
#
loop_
_entity_poly.entity_id
_entity_poly.type
_entity_poly.pdbx_seq_one_letter_code
_entity_poly.pdbx_strand_id
1 'polypeptide(L)'
;MAADPVLVLQMQRMGDLILSFPLFLWLSRCYPGRERHVVAEEQFFRPLMPVSPPVTYIPWSAAQAGALAGRRYRLIVNLSIREEAARLAGSLEADIKLGPVREADGALRMRGAWQLYRAGLVGAGRHNRFHWADLNGLDLVSLDVPRLTGFEPPRPAPGSGGKVGVFVGASEPGKRPDPAFYAGLCRALLERDLKPVLLGGPADRPVAEAVRAESRLPLADLTGRLSVAELAEFVRGLALMVTPDTGPMHLAAWMGAPTLNLSVGHVNPWDTAPYQPGHVVLRSRLSCARGCWTCRRAERRCARALAPRPVAAVAVLMAEGARARLERIRLPGLAVFETARTPEGLFGLRRLGPPEPQDAADLAGEFWRRFFLWRLAAGSEEAVRQAWAALAGTFPRLAVSLRASLPGLGRGLVRLSRERGQSSPLAHGVAPFWGLLASQLEMSGQNADLSPAWEAEALSQLERLAAILSAAD
;
A
#
# COMPACT_ATOMS: atom_id res chain seq x y z
N MET A 1 4.93 11.11 -37.96
CA MET A 1 3.79 11.31 -37.04
C MET A 1 4.28 11.02 -35.63
N ALA A 2 3.96 11.84 -34.64
CA ALA A 2 4.30 11.56 -33.25
C ALA A 2 3.61 10.26 -32.82
N ALA A 3 4.29 9.41 -32.06
CA ALA A 3 3.71 8.16 -31.58
C ALA A 3 2.63 8.43 -30.53
N ASP A 4 1.50 7.72 -30.58
CA ASP A 4 0.40 7.91 -29.63
C ASP A 4 0.88 7.90 -28.15
N PRO A 5 0.47 8.88 -27.33
CA PRO A 5 0.91 8.99 -25.94
C PRO A 5 0.36 7.89 -25.03
N VAL A 6 0.94 7.79 -23.83
CA VAL A 6 0.39 7.04 -22.70
C VAL A 6 -0.25 8.00 -21.71
N LEU A 7 -1.43 7.67 -21.19
CA LEU A 7 -2.17 8.46 -20.22
C LEU A 7 -2.36 7.70 -18.91
N VAL A 8 -2.06 8.35 -17.79
CA VAL A 8 -2.41 7.86 -16.45
C VAL A 8 -3.42 8.81 -15.82
N LEU A 9 -4.54 8.28 -15.31
CA LEU A 9 -5.50 9.03 -14.51
C LEU A 9 -5.25 8.72 -13.03
N GLN A 10 -4.68 9.68 -12.29
CA GLN A 10 -4.41 9.58 -10.86
C GLN A 10 -4.92 10.84 -10.16
N MET A 11 -6.24 10.88 -9.97
CA MET A 11 -6.97 12.05 -9.46
C MET A 11 -7.26 11.95 -7.95
N GLN A 12 -6.43 11.18 -7.24
CA GLN A 12 -6.53 10.95 -5.80
C GLN A 12 -5.58 11.87 -5.03
N ARG A 13 -5.29 11.53 -3.77
CA ARG A 13 -4.51 12.36 -2.86
C ARG A 13 -3.02 12.31 -3.22
N MET A 14 -2.25 13.24 -2.67
CA MET A 14 -0.80 13.35 -2.87
C MET A 14 -0.04 12.01 -2.67
N GLY A 15 -0.39 11.21 -1.66
CA GLY A 15 0.24 9.91 -1.42
C GLY A 15 0.07 8.92 -2.57
N ASP A 16 -1.15 8.81 -3.11
CA ASP A 16 -1.46 7.94 -4.25
C ASP A 16 -0.70 8.36 -5.52
N LEU A 17 -0.49 9.67 -5.69
CA LEU A 17 0.29 10.20 -6.80
C LEU A 17 1.78 9.83 -6.67
N ILE A 18 2.37 9.96 -5.48
CA ILE A 18 3.77 9.54 -5.23
C ILE A 18 3.92 8.02 -5.40
N LEU A 19 2.93 7.24 -4.94
CA LEU A 19 2.89 5.79 -5.15
C LEU A 19 2.78 5.38 -6.63
N SER A 20 2.45 6.32 -7.52
CA SER A 20 2.45 6.11 -8.96
C SER A 20 3.80 6.43 -9.63
N PHE A 21 4.77 7.01 -8.91
CA PHE A 21 6.09 7.35 -9.47
C PHE A 21 6.87 6.13 -10.00
N PRO A 22 6.89 4.97 -9.32
CA PRO A 22 7.49 3.76 -9.90
C PRO A 22 6.88 3.39 -11.26
N LEU A 23 5.56 3.48 -11.39
CA LEU A 23 4.88 3.25 -12.67
C LEU A 23 5.37 4.23 -13.75
N PHE A 24 5.56 5.52 -13.43
CA PHE A 24 6.05 6.48 -14.42
C PHE A 24 7.45 6.13 -14.93
N LEU A 25 8.33 5.64 -14.04
CA LEU A 25 9.64 5.11 -14.42
C LEU A 25 9.50 3.89 -15.33
N TRP A 26 8.60 2.96 -15.00
CA TRP A 26 8.39 1.75 -15.79
C TRP A 26 7.79 2.03 -17.16
N LEU A 27 6.81 2.94 -17.25
CA LEU A 27 6.22 3.38 -18.51
C LEU A 27 7.29 4.01 -19.42
N SER A 28 8.25 4.75 -18.88
CA SER A 28 9.33 5.31 -19.69
C SER A 28 10.23 4.25 -20.33
N ARG A 29 10.42 3.11 -19.66
CA ARG A 29 11.18 1.95 -20.16
C ARG A 29 10.38 1.10 -21.14
N CYS A 30 9.12 0.82 -20.83
CA CYS A 30 8.26 -0.07 -21.63
C CYS A 30 7.68 0.62 -22.88
N TYR A 31 7.56 1.95 -22.86
CA TYR A 31 7.02 2.76 -23.95
C TYR A 31 7.99 3.90 -24.33
N PRO A 32 9.21 3.59 -24.80
CA PRO A 32 10.21 4.59 -25.13
C PRO A 32 9.75 5.50 -26.28
N GLY A 33 10.15 6.76 -26.25
CA GLY A 33 9.82 7.75 -27.29
C GLY A 33 8.37 8.26 -27.31
N ARG A 34 7.48 7.74 -26.44
CA ARG A 34 6.10 8.23 -26.30
C ARG A 34 6.00 9.26 -25.17
N GLU A 35 5.18 10.28 -25.39
CA GLU A 35 4.81 11.19 -24.31
C GLU A 35 4.01 10.45 -23.23
N ARG A 36 4.20 10.86 -21.97
CA ARG A 36 3.52 10.31 -20.81
C ARG A 36 2.73 11.43 -20.17
N HIS A 37 1.41 11.37 -20.27
CA HIS A 37 0.49 12.33 -19.69
C HIS A 37 -0.06 11.80 -18.38
N VAL A 38 -0.18 12.67 -17.38
CA VAL A 38 -0.78 12.32 -16.09
C VAL A 38 -1.85 13.34 -15.74
N VAL A 39 -3.10 12.88 -15.65
CA VAL A 39 -4.21 13.70 -15.15
C VAL A 39 -4.27 13.57 -13.63
N ALA A 40 -4.14 14.71 -12.96
CA ALA A 40 -4.15 14.79 -11.50
C ALA A 40 -4.71 16.14 -11.03
N GLU A 41 -5.04 16.24 -9.74
CA GLU A 41 -5.44 17.51 -9.12
C GLU A 41 -4.23 18.44 -9.00
N GLU A 42 -4.40 19.69 -9.47
CA GLU A 42 -3.32 20.66 -9.57
C GLU A 42 -2.63 20.96 -8.24
N GLN A 43 -3.42 21.09 -7.18
CA GLN A 43 -2.92 21.29 -5.82
C GLN A 43 -2.00 20.14 -5.32
N PHE A 44 -2.13 18.93 -5.86
CA PHE A 44 -1.30 17.79 -5.45
C PHE A 44 -0.08 17.61 -6.36
N PHE A 45 -0.21 17.72 -7.68
CA PHE A 45 0.93 17.46 -8.55
C PHE A 45 1.88 18.66 -8.69
N ARG A 46 1.37 19.90 -8.70
CA ARG A 46 2.19 21.09 -8.98
C ARG A 46 3.39 21.21 -8.01
N PRO A 47 3.23 20.99 -6.69
CA PRO A 47 4.35 21.00 -5.77
C PRO A 47 5.29 19.78 -5.89
N LEU A 48 4.82 18.68 -6.48
CA LEU A 48 5.58 17.45 -6.66
C LEU A 48 6.36 17.42 -7.99
N MET A 49 6.05 18.30 -8.94
CA MET A 49 6.72 18.34 -10.25
C MET A 49 8.26 18.33 -10.16
N PRO A 50 8.92 19.07 -9.24
CA PRO A 50 10.39 19.08 -9.15
C PRO A 50 11.01 17.73 -8.80
N VAL A 51 10.24 16.82 -8.18
CA VAL A 51 10.72 15.52 -7.67
C VAL A 51 10.09 14.33 -8.37
N SER A 52 9.09 14.58 -9.23
CA SER A 52 8.38 13.55 -9.99
C SER A 52 9.23 13.04 -11.16
N PRO A 53 9.15 11.74 -11.51
CA PRO A 53 9.67 11.25 -12.78
C PRO A 53 9.15 12.05 -13.99
N PRO A 54 9.91 12.14 -15.10
CA PRO A 54 9.52 12.94 -16.27
C PRO A 54 8.18 12.52 -16.91
N VAL A 55 7.16 13.33 -16.66
CA VAL A 55 5.80 13.23 -17.23
C VAL A 55 5.23 14.61 -17.49
N THR A 56 4.26 14.72 -18.40
CA THR A 56 3.48 15.93 -18.62
C THR A 56 2.21 15.86 -17.76
N TYR A 57 2.14 16.69 -16.74
CA TYR A 57 0.93 16.80 -15.94
C TYR A 57 -0.14 17.63 -16.63
N ILE A 58 -1.38 17.15 -16.55
CA ILE A 58 -2.57 17.82 -17.07
C ILE A 58 -3.52 18.02 -15.88
N PRO A 59 -3.84 19.28 -15.50
CA PRO A 59 -4.83 19.55 -14.47
C PRO A 59 -6.16 18.87 -14.78
N TRP A 60 -6.80 18.30 -13.76
CA TRP A 60 -8.14 17.75 -13.89
C TRP A 60 -9.11 18.78 -14.50
N SER A 61 -9.04 20.05 -14.08
CA SER A 61 -9.83 21.15 -14.65
C SER A 61 -9.65 21.31 -16.17
N ALA A 62 -8.42 21.17 -16.67
CA ALA A 62 -8.14 21.21 -18.11
C ALA A 62 -8.65 19.97 -18.83
N ALA A 63 -8.53 18.78 -18.23
CA ALA A 63 -9.09 17.55 -18.76
C ALA A 63 -10.63 17.64 -18.88
N GLN A 64 -11.30 18.22 -17.87
CA GLN A 64 -12.74 18.50 -17.89
C GLN A 64 -13.12 19.50 -18.99
N ALA A 65 -12.28 20.49 -19.26
CA ALA A 65 -12.47 21.46 -20.33
C ALA A 65 -12.17 20.90 -21.74
N GLY A 66 -11.88 19.60 -21.86
CA GLY A 66 -11.67 18.94 -23.16
C GLY A 66 -10.23 18.94 -23.66
N ALA A 67 -9.22 19.23 -22.82
CA ALA A 67 -7.81 19.25 -23.23
C ALA A 67 -7.29 17.90 -23.81
N LEU A 68 -8.02 16.81 -23.60
CA LEU A 68 -7.70 15.46 -24.08
C LEU A 68 -8.56 15.04 -25.28
N ALA A 69 -9.54 15.85 -25.70
CA ALA A 69 -10.49 15.49 -26.75
C ALA A 69 -9.80 15.34 -28.12
N GLY A 70 -10.29 14.39 -28.93
CA GLY A 70 -9.75 14.10 -30.26
C GLY A 70 -8.36 13.45 -30.27
N ARG A 71 -7.77 13.16 -29.10
CA ARG A 71 -6.49 12.45 -29.00
C ARG A 71 -6.73 10.95 -28.89
N ARG A 72 -5.96 10.19 -29.67
CA ARG A 72 -5.81 8.74 -29.53
C ARG A 72 -4.61 8.43 -28.65
N TYR A 73 -4.74 7.44 -27.77
CA TYR A 73 -3.68 6.99 -26.87
C TYR A 73 -3.23 5.56 -27.18
N ARG A 74 -1.95 5.28 -26.96
CA ARG A 74 -1.47 3.89 -26.95
C ARG A 74 -2.04 3.13 -25.75
N LEU A 75 -2.13 3.80 -24.60
CA LEU A 75 -2.51 3.18 -23.34
C LEU A 75 -3.16 4.23 -22.43
N ILE A 76 -4.27 3.86 -21.79
CA ILE A 76 -4.87 4.57 -20.68
C ILE A 76 -4.83 3.68 -19.44
N VAL A 77 -4.25 4.17 -18.35
CA VAL A 77 -4.23 3.52 -17.05
C VAL A 77 -5.02 4.38 -16.07
N ASN A 78 -6.24 3.96 -15.75
CA ASN A 78 -7.04 4.63 -14.73
C ASN A 78 -6.75 4.05 -13.34
N LEU A 79 -6.01 4.79 -12.52
CA LEU A 79 -5.71 4.42 -11.14
C LEU A 79 -6.65 5.12 -10.13
N SER A 80 -7.55 5.98 -10.61
CA SER A 80 -8.49 6.73 -9.81
C SER A 80 -9.76 5.93 -9.57
N ILE A 81 -10.26 5.93 -8.34
CA ILE A 81 -11.55 5.30 -8.00
C ILE A 81 -12.75 6.21 -8.31
N ARG A 82 -12.47 7.42 -8.80
CA ARG A 82 -13.50 8.43 -9.05
C ARG A 82 -14.30 8.09 -10.29
N GLU A 83 -15.61 8.25 -10.16
CA GLU A 83 -16.59 8.04 -11.22
C GLU A 83 -16.28 8.90 -12.45
N GLU A 84 -15.86 10.15 -12.27
CA GLU A 84 -15.51 11.06 -13.36
C GLU A 84 -14.27 10.59 -14.14
N ALA A 85 -13.32 9.97 -13.46
CA ALA A 85 -12.14 9.38 -14.10
C ALA A 85 -12.52 8.17 -14.96
N ALA A 86 -13.44 7.32 -14.47
CA ALA A 86 -13.95 6.19 -15.22
C ALA A 86 -14.71 6.64 -16.49
N ARG A 87 -15.51 7.71 -16.40
CA ARG A 87 -16.17 8.31 -17.57
C ARG A 87 -15.17 8.87 -18.58
N LEU A 88 -14.15 9.59 -18.12
CA LEU A 88 -13.10 10.10 -19.00
C LEU A 88 -12.33 8.96 -19.68
N ALA A 89 -11.95 7.92 -18.94
CA ALA A 89 -11.31 6.74 -19.53
C ALA A 89 -12.22 6.06 -20.57
N GLY A 90 -13.53 6.05 -20.32
CA GLY A 90 -14.55 5.55 -21.25
C GLY A 90 -14.60 6.32 -22.57
N SER A 91 -14.63 7.65 -22.49
CA SER A 91 -14.82 8.54 -23.65
C SER A 91 -13.59 8.71 -24.54
N LEU A 92 -12.37 8.51 -24.00
CA LEU A 92 -11.14 8.65 -24.77
C LEU A 92 -10.83 7.41 -25.61
N GLU A 93 -10.20 7.60 -26.77
CA GLU A 93 -9.80 6.50 -27.65
C GLU A 93 -8.42 5.95 -27.25
N ALA A 94 -8.30 4.63 -27.10
CA ALA A 94 -7.01 4.00 -26.82
C ALA A 94 -6.94 2.53 -27.26
N ASP A 95 -5.73 2.05 -27.60
CA ASP A 95 -5.51 0.63 -27.92
C ASP A 95 -5.75 -0.26 -26.69
N ILE A 96 -5.31 0.21 -25.51
CA ILE A 96 -5.41 -0.51 -24.24
C ILE A 96 -5.97 0.44 -23.19
N LYS A 97 -6.94 -0.05 -22.42
CA LYS A 97 -7.49 0.63 -21.24
C LYS A 97 -7.43 -0.30 -20.04
N LEU A 98 -6.86 0.17 -18.94
CA LEU A 98 -6.79 -0.53 -17.66
C LEU A 98 -7.40 0.30 -16.54
N GLY A 99 -7.85 -0.37 -15.49
CA GLY A 99 -8.54 0.22 -14.36
C GLY A 99 -10.03 0.44 -14.62
N PRO A 100 -10.68 1.28 -13.81
CA PRO A 100 -12.10 1.59 -13.97
C PRO A 100 -12.38 2.30 -15.29
N VAL A 101 -13.33 1.79 -16.07
CA VAL A 101 -13.77 2.37 -17.34
C VAL A 101 -15.29 2.33 -17.38
N ARG A 102 -15.90 3.47 -17.68
CA ARG A 102 -17.34 3.54 -17.96
C ARG A 102 -17.57 3.24 -19.43
N GLU A 103 -18.31 2.18 -19.73
CA GLU A 103 -18.63 1.77 -21.08
C GLU A 103 -19.82 2.58 -21.65
N ALA A 104 -20.04 2.46 -22.97
CA ALA A 104 -21.06 3.24 -23.67
C ALA A 104 -22.50 2.94 -23.21
N ASP A 105 -22.73 1.73 -22.70
CA ASP A 105 -23.98 1.29 -22.09
C ASP A 105 -24.17 1.78 -20.65
N GLY A 106 -23.19 2.50 -20.09
CA GLY A 106 -23.21 2.98 -18.72
C GLY A 106 -22.71 1.98 -17.67
N ALA A 107 -22.24 0.79 -18.06
CA ALA A 107 -21.62 -0.16 -17.15
C ALA A 107 -20.23 0.33 -16.69
N LEU A 108 -19.89 0.08 -15.42
CA LEU A 108 -18.54 0.29 -14.90
C LEU A 108 -17.77 -1.02 -14.98
N ARG A 109 -16.72 -1.08 -15.79
CA ARG A 109 -15.82 -2.23 -15.88
C ARG A 109 -14.46 -1.91 -15.28
N MET A 110 -13.94 -2.82 -14.47
CA MET A 110 -12.55 -2.84 -14.03
C MET A 110 -11.73 -3.66 -15.02
N ARG A 111 -10.93 -3.00 -15.85
CA ARG A 111 -10.06 -3.67 -16.83
C ARG A 111 -8.70 -4.00 -16.22
N GLY A 112 -8.27 -5.26 -16.34
CA GLY A 112 -7.02 -5.75 -15.74
C GLY A 112 -7.26 -6.68 -14.55
N ALA A 113 -6.53 -7.78 -14.52
CA ALA A 113 -6.66 -8.80 -13.49
C ALA A 113 -6.14 -8.31 -12.13
N TRP A 114 -5.03 -7.57 -12.12
CA TRP A 114 -4.48 -6.98 -10.90
C TRP A 114 -5.26 -5.74 -10.44
N GLN A 115 -5.89 -4.98 -11.36
CA GLN A 115 -6.84 -3.94 -10.98
C GLN A 115 -8.08 -4.52 -10.29
N LEU A 116 -8.62 -5.66 -10.78
CA LEU A 116 -9.69 -6.39 -10.10
C LEU A 116 -9.25 -6.90 -8.73
N TYR A 117 -8.04 -7.45 -8.62
CA TYR A 117 -7.44 -7.83 -7.33
C TYR A 117 -7.40 -6.65 -6.37
N ARG A 118 -6.89 -5.49 -6.82
CA ARG A 118 -6.80 -4.27 -6.02
C ARG A 118 -8.17 -3.80 -5.54
N ALA A 119 -9.18 -3.82 -6.41
CA ALA A 119 -10.53 -3.42 -6.06
C ALA A 119 -11.15 -4.33 -4.98
N GLY A 120 -10.82 -5.63 -5.00
CA GLY A 120 -11.24 -6.61 -3.98
C GLY A 120 -10.49 -6.52 -2.65
N LEU A 121 -9.55 -5.59 -2.45
CA LEU A 121 -8.86 -5.44 -1.15
C LEU A 121 -9.70 -4.73 -0.09
N VAL A 122 -10.71 -3.95 -0.51
CA VAL A 122 -11.56 -3.16 0.39
C VAL A 122 -12.29 -4.07 1.35
N GLY A 123 -11.97 -4.00 2.65
CA GLY A 123 -12.55 -4.86 3.68
C GLY A 123 -12.04 -6.31 3.71
N ALA A 124 -11.26 -6.75 2.73
CA ALA A 124 -10.76 -8.13 2.61
C ALA A 124 -9.21 -8.24 2.55
N GLY A 125 -8.48 -7.13 2.69
CA GLY A 125 -7.02 -7.06 2.57
C GLY A 125 -6.18 -7.66 3.71
N ARG A 126 -6.77 -8.39 4.68
CA ARG A 126 -6.07 -8.94 5.86
C ARG A 126 -4.80 -9.72 5.51
N HIS A 127 -4.87 -10.52 4.44
CA HIS A 127 -3.77 -11.36 3.97
C HIS A 127 -3.09 -10.81 2.71
N ASN A 128 -3.37 -9.56 2.33
CA ASN A 128 -2.69 -8.94 1.20
C ASN A 128 -1.18 -8.86 1.44
N ARG A 129 -0.43 -9.08 0.35
CA ARG A 129 1.04 -9.00 0.27
C ARG A 129 1.52 -8.24 -0.97
N PHE A 130 0.64 -7.49 -1.63
CA PHE A 130 0.98 -6.67 -2.80
C PHE A 130 0.80 -5.20 -2.47
N HIS A 131 1.85 -4.43 -2.74
CA HIS A 131 1.87 -3.01 -2.49
C HIS A 131 1.15 -2.23 -3.60
N TRP A 132 0.52 -1.11 -3.26
CA TRP A 132 -0.24 -0.32 -4.24
C TRP A 132 0.64 0.18 -5.39
N ALA A 133 1.90 0.52 -5.11
CA ALA A 133 2.85 0.90 -6.17
C ALA A 133 3.16 -0.24 -7.15
N ASP A 134 3.19 -1.50 -6.70
CA ASP A 134 3.33 -2.65 -7.60
C ASP A 134 2.03 -2.85 -8.38
N LEU A 135 0.89 -2.84 -7.70
CA LEU A 135 -0.44 -3.02 -8.30
C LEU A 135 -0.77 -1.95 -9.37
N ASN A 136 -0.15 -0.77 -9.31
CA ASN A 136 -0.26 0.24 -10.37
C ASN A 136 0.31 -0.24 -11.72
N GLY A 137 1.26 -1.18 -11.70
CA GLY A 137 1.98 -1.65 -12.89
C GLY A 137 1.84 -3.13 -13.23
N LEU A 138 1.32 -3.98 -12.34
CA LEU A 138 1.33 -5.44 -12.54
C LEU A 138 0.49 -5.94 -13.74
N ASP A 139 -0.51 -5.20 -14.20
CA ASP A 139 -1.24 -5.49 -15.45
C ASP A 139 -0.48 -5.02 -16.71
N LEU A 140 0.60 -4.26 -16.55
CA LEU A 140 1.25 -3.50 -17.62
C LEU A 140 2.67 -3.96 -17.94
N VAL A 141 3.41 -4.38 -16.92
CA VAL A 141 4.84 -4.67 -17.04
C VAL A 141 5.12 -6.09 -16.59
N SER A 142 6.07 -6.74 -17.27
CA SER A 142 6.59 -8.03 -16.79
C SER A 142 7.30 -7.84 -15.45
N LEU A 143 7.38 -8.90 -14.65
CA LEU A 143 8.06 -8.88 -13.35
C LEU A 143 9.55 -8.54 -13.44
N ASP A 144 10.17 -8.64 -14.62
CA ASP A 144 11.54 -8.20 -14.84
C ASP A 144 11.74 -6.70 -14.63
N VAL A 145 10.74 -5.89 -14.97
CA VAL A 145 10.82 -4.43 -14.85
C VAL A 145 10.96 -3.99 -13.39
N PRO A 146 10.06 -4.36 -12.45
CA PRO A 146 10.26 -4.07 -11.03
C PRO A 146 11.51 -4.75 -10.46
N ARG A 147 11.83 -5.99 -10.86
CA ARG A 147 13.04 -6.71 -10.42
C ARG A 147 14.35 -6.00 -10.76
N LEU A 148 14.42 -5.36 -11.92
CA LEU A 148 15.58 -4.59 -12.36
C LEU A 148 15.52 -3.12 -11.93
N THR A 149 14.48 -2.70 -11.19
CA THR A 149 14.36 -1.33 -10.69
C THR A 149 15.11 -1.19 -9.37
N GLY A 150 16.31 -0.61 -9.45
CA GLY A 150 17.09 -0.21 -8.28
C GLY A 150 16.61 1.09 -7.65
N PHE A 151 16.74 1.18 -6.34
CA PHE A 151 16.57 2.40 -5.56
C PHE A 151 17.81 2.58 -4.68
N GLU A 152 18.28 3.81 -4.52
CA GLU A 152 19.34 4.08 -3.57
C GLU A 152 18.83 3.81 -2.14
N PRO A 153 19.63 3.15 -1.29
CA PRO A 153 19.23 2.91 0.09
C PRO A 153 19.17 4.24 0.86
N PRO A 154 18.17 4.44 1.73
CA PRO A 154 18.08 5.64 2.52
C PRO A 154 19.27 5.75 3.48
N ARG A 155 19.79 6.96 3.65
CA ARG A 155 20.92 7.24 4.55
C ARG A 155 20.67 8.52 5.34
N PRO A 156 21.01 8.57 6.64
CA PRO A 156 20.97 9.81 7.40
C PRO A 156 21.81 10.88 6.71
N ALA A 157 21.29 12.11 6.61
CA ALA A 157 22.02 13.18 5.96
C ALA A 157 23.33 13.49 6.71
N PRO A 158 24.48 13.59 6.00
CA PRO A 158 25.73 14.04 6.60
C PRO A 158 25.54 15.41 7.26
N GLY A 159 26.01 15.58 8.49
CA GLY A 159 25.86 16.86 9.21
C GLY A 159 24.42 17.21 9.61
N SER A 160 23.47 16.26 9.57
CA SER A 160 22.08 16.47 10.04
C SER A 160 21.97 16.99 11.48
N GLY A 161 23.03 16.84 12.28
CA GLY A 161 23.10 17.30 13.66
C GLY A 161 22.06 16.64 14.57
N GLY A 162 21.65 15.41 14.24
CA GLY A 162 20.64 14.64 14.97
C GLY A 162 19.19 15.09 14.71
N LYS A 163 18.93 15.86 13.65
CA LYS A 163 17.58 16.37 13.34
C LYS A 163 16.62 15.25 12.94
N VAL A 164 15.53 15.11 13.69
CA VAL A 164 14.47 14.12 13.44
C VAL A 164 13.17 14.85 13.13
N GLY A 165 12.65 14.68 11.92
CA GLY A 165 11.32 15.16 11.57
C GLY A 165 10.26 14.29 12.23
N VAL A 166 9.35 14.87 12.99
CA VAL A 166 8.22 14.17 13.61
C VAL A 166 6.94 14.69 12.96
N PHE A 167 6.40 13.93 12.02
CA PHE A 167 5.18 14.31 11.32
C PHE A 167 3.95 13.91 12.13
N VAL A 168 3.19 14.88 12.61
CA VAL A 168 2.07 14.65 13.54
C VAL A 168 0.73 14.42 12.84
N GLY A 169 0.63 14.75 11.56
CA GLY A 169 -0.59 14.69 10.77
C GLY A 169 -0.88 13.35 10.10
N ALA A 170 -2.15 13.10 9.77
CA ALA A 170 -2.59 11.99 8.94
C ALA A 170 -3.93 12.34 8.28
N SER A 171 -4.27 11.69 7.14
CA SER A 171 -5.52 11.96 6.44
C SER A 171 -6.77 11.67 7.27
N GLU A 172 -6.64 10.78 8.25
CA GLU A 172 -7.70 10.39 9.17
C GLU A 172 -7.14 10.27 10.59
N PRO A 173 -7.83 10.79 11.63
CA PRO A 173 -7.35 10.71 13.01
C PRO A 173 -7.04 9.28 13.47
N GLY A 174 -7.76 8.30 12.92
CA GLY A 174 -7.60 6.87 13.19
C GLY A 174 -6.21 6.30 12.82
N LYS A 175 -5.50 6.92 11.88
CA LYS A 175 -4.21 6.47 11.32
C LYS A 175 -2.98 7.02 12.04
N ARG A 176 -3.16 7.80 13.11
CA ARG A 176 -2.06 8.37 13.89
C ARG A 176 -2.21 8.15 15.39
N PRO A 177 -1.10 8.09 16.14
CA PRO A 177 -1.09 8.26 17.59
C PRO A 177 -1.67 9.61 18.04
N ASP A 178 -1.94 9.71 19.33
CA ASP A 178 -2.44 10.93 19.98
C ASP A 178 -1.31 11.94 20.30
N PRO A 179 -1.64 13.20 20.64
CA PRO A 179 -0.63 14.20 21.02
C PRO A 179 0.27 13.76 22.20
N ALA A 180 -0.29 13.07 23.19
CA ALA A 180 0.45 12.57 24.36
C ALA A 180 1.59 11.63 23.97
N PHE A 181 1.36 10.73 23.01
CA PHE A 181 2.39 9.90 22.45
C PHE A 181 3.52 10.74 21.84
N TYR A 182 3.20 11.72 20.99
CA TYR A 182 4.21 12.54 20.30
C TYR A 182 5.00 13.41 21.29
N ALA A 183 4.35 13.93 22.33
CA ALA A 183 5.00 14.68 23.41
C ALA A 183 6.03 13.79 24.14
N GLY A 184 5.63 12.58 24.52
CA GLY A 184 6.53 11.59 25.11
C GLY A 184 7.66 11.16 24.17
N LEU A 185 7.40 11.09 22.86
CA LEU A 185 8.39 10.72 21.86
C LEU A 185 9.43 11.82 21.73
N CYS A 186 9.02 13.08 21.61
CA CYS A 186 9.94 14.20 21.53
C CYS A 186 10.84 14.30 22.76
N ARG A 187 10.30 14.07 23.96
CA ARG A 187 11.09 13.98 25.20
C ARG A 187 12.13 12.87 25.13
N ALA A 188 11.71 11.66 24.74
CA ALA A 188 12.59 10.52 24.64
C ALA A 188 13.67 10.68 23.55
N LEU A 189 13.41 11.45 22.48
CA LEU A 189 14.41 11.79 21.47
C LEU A 189 15.45 12.79 22.00
N LEU A 190 15.01 13.84 22.71
CA LEU A 190 15.90 14.82 23.32
C LEU A 190 16.80 14.20 24.41
N GLU A 191 16.28 13.28 25.21
CA GLU A 191 17.05 12.50 26.20
C GLU A 191 18.19 11.67 25.58
N ARG A 192 18.22 11.54 24.25
CA ARG A 192 19.21 10.77 23.48
C ARG A 192 19.92 11.64 22.43
N ASP A 193 20.03 12.93 22.70
CA ASP A 193 20.74 13.93 21.88
C ASP A 193 20.21 14.09 20.44
N LEU A 194 18.98 13.66 20.17
CA LEU A 194 18.28 13.92 18.91
C LEU A 194 17.41 15.16 19.02
N LYS A 195 17.25 15.87 17.90
CA LYS A 195 16.57 17.16 17.82
C LYS A 195 15.24 17.00 17.07
N PRO A 196 14.13 16.72 17.76
CA PRO A 196 12.82 16.61 17.13
C PRO A 196 12.37 17.95 16.55
N VAL A 197 11.85 17.93 15.32
CA VAL A 197 11.18 19.05 14.66
C VAL A 197 9.77 18.61 14.31
N LEU A 198 8.76 19.31 14.83
CA LEU A 198 7.36 19.01 14.50
C LEU A 198 7.06 19.43 13.06
N LEU A 199 6.48 18.50 12.32
CA LEU A 199 6.05 18.67 10.94
C LEU A 199 4.56 18.32 10.81
N GLY A 200 3.88 18.98 9.89
CA GLY A 200 2.46 18.76 9.62
C GLY A 200 1.95 19.76 8.59
N GLY A 201 0.78 19.50 8.02
CA GLY A 201 0.09 20.46 7.18
C GLY A 201 -0.58 21.57 7.99
N PRO A 202 -1.19 22.57 7.33
CA PRO A 202 -1.94 23.63 8.02
C PRO A 202 -3.06 23.10 8.94
N ALA A 203 -3.75 22.02 8.53
CA ALA A 203 -4.80 21.39 9.32
C ALA A 203 -4.29 20.64 10.57
N ASP A 204 -2.98 20.41 10.67
CA ASP A 204 -2.37 19.68 11.79
C ASP A 204 -1.87 20.61 12.91
N ARG A 205 -2.00 21.95 12.74
CA ARG A 205 -1.58 22.94 13.75
C ARG A 205 -2.17 22.69 15.14
N PRO A 206 -3.48 22.38 15.32
CA PRO A 206 -4.03 22.08 16.64
C PRO A 206 -3.37 20.86 17.29
N VAL A 207 -2.92 19.88 16.49
CA VAL A 207 -2.21 18.69 16.99
C VAL A 207 -0.83 19.07 17.48
N ALA A 208 -0.08 19.84 16.69
CA ALA A 208 1.26 20.30 17.07
C ALA A 208 1.23 21.18 18.33
N GLU A 209 0.24 22.07 18.45
CA GLU A 209 0.01 22.89 19.65
C GLU A 209 -0.24 22.03 20.90
N ALA A 210 -1.10 21.02 20.80
CA ALA A 210 -1.33 20.07 21.88
C ALA A 210 -0.05 19.32 22.26
N VAL A 211 0.74 18.86 21.28
CA VAL A 211 2.05 18.20 21.54
C VAL A 211 3.00 19.13 22.28
N ARG A 212 3.09 20.41 21.90
CA ARG A 212 3.94 21.40 22.59
C ARG A 212 3.46 21.66 24.02
N ALA A 213 2.15 21.83 24.22
CA ALA A 213 1.55 22.05 25.53
C ALA A 213 1.80 20.85 26.48
N GLU A 214 1.58 19.63 26.00
CA GLU A 214 1.77 18.41 26.78
C GLU A 214 3.25 18.10 27.05
N SER A 215 4.13 18.35 26.08
CA SER A 215 5.56 18.06 26.22
C SER A 215 6.24 18.99 27.23
N ARG A 216 5.81 20.27 27.29
CA ARG A 216 6.46 21.37 28.03
C ARG A 216 7.92 21.57 27.63
N LEU A 217 8.24 21.29 26.36
CA LEU A 217 9.57 21.38 25.79
C LEU A 217 9.66 22.51 24.74
N PRO A 218 10.83 23.15 24.57
CA PRO A 218 11.05 24.13 23.51
C PRO A 218 11.25 23.41 22.15
N LEU A 219 10.19 22.81 21.62
CA LEU A 219 10.23 22.10 20.33
C LEU A 219 10.21 23.08 19.16
N ALA A 220 11.08 22.84 18.18
CA ALA A 220 10.99 23.48 16.87
C ALA A 220 9.73 22.98 16.15
N ASP A 221 8.94 23.89 15.60
CA ASP A 221 7.66 23.58 14.99
C ASP A 221 7.51 24.28 13.63
N LEU A 222 7.47 23.47 12.57
CA LEU A 222 7.28 23.91 11.18
C LEU A 222 5.91 23.48 10.64
N THR A 223 4.98 23.09 11.52
CA THR A 223 3.64 22.65 11.14
C THR A 223 2.89 23.75 10.39
N GLY A 224 2.44 23.42 9.18
CA GLY A 224 1.75 24.36 8.29
C GLY A 224 2.61 25.53 7.84
N ARG A 225 3.95 25.44 7.93
CA ARG A 225 4.89 26.48 7.48
C ARG A 225 5.67 26.12 6.22
N LEU A 226 5.66 24.85 5.83
CA LEU A 226 6.32 24.36 4.62
C LEU A 226 5.28 24.02 3.56
N SER A 227 5.48 24.51 2.34
CA SER A 227 4.88 23.94 1.14
C SER A 227 5.40 22.51 0.93
N VAL A 228 4.74 21.74 0.06
CA VAL A 228 5.17 20.38 -0.26
C VAL A 228 6.56 20.36 -0.92
N ALA A 229 6.89 21.36 -1.74
CA ALA A 229 8.21 21.48 -2.35
C ALA A 229 9.29 21.79 -1.29
N GLU A 230 9.03 22.72 -0.37
CA GLU A 230 9.95 23.01 0.74
C GLU A 230 10.09 21.82 1.69
N LEU A 231 9.01 21.07 1.94
CA LEU A 231 9.06 19.84 2.71
C LEU A 231 9.96 18.81 2.01
N ALA A 232 9.85 18.65 0.68
CA ALA A 232 10.67 17.73 -0.09
C ALA A 232 12.17 18.03 0.05
N GLU A 233 12.56 19.31 0.04
CA GLU A 233 13.94 19.72 0.28
C GLU A 233 14.34 19.59 1.76
N PHE A 234 13.45 19.95 2.69
CA PHE A 234 13.72 19.86 4.12
C PHE A 234 14.00 18.42 4.58
N VAL A 235 13.24 17.44 4.09
CA VAL A 235 13.41 16.04 4.50
C VAL A 235 14.75 15.45 4.07
N ARG A 236 15.37 15.95 2.99
CA ARG A 236 16.72 15.52 2.57
C ARG A 236 17.79 15.81 3.61
N GLY A 237 17.59 16.81 4.47
CA GLY A 237 18.52 17.20 5.54
C GLY A 237 18.27 16.50 6.88
N LEU A 238 17.31 15.57 6.96
CA LEU A 238 16.98 14.87 8.20
C LEU A 238 17.92 13.68 8.44
N ALA A 239 18.19 13.38 9.72
CA ALA A 239 18.73 12.09 10.11
C ALA A 239 17.68 10.99 9.96
N LEU A 240 16.41 11.35 10.23
CA LEU A 240 15.27 10.44 10.21
C LEU A 240 13.96 11.23 10.10
N MET A 241 12.99 10.67 9.38
CA MET A 241 11.59 11.05 9.41
C MET A 241 10.80 10.00 10.22
N VAL A 242 10.08 10.41 11.25
CA VAL A 242 9.11 9.57 11.99
C VAL A 242 7.71 10.05 11.66
N THR A 243 6.87 9.16 11.15
CA THR A 243 5.58 9.56 10.56
C THR A 243 4.57 8.42 10.61
N PRO A 244 3.25 8.70 10.75
CA PRO A 244 2.22 7.75 10.38
C PRO A 244 2.19 7.54 8.85
N ASP A 245 1.31 6.65 8.39
CA ASP A 245 1.03 6.43 6.97
C ASP A 245 0.27 7.62 6.36
N THR A 246 0.98 8.45 5.60
CA THR A 246 0.47 9.69 4.98
C THR A 246 1.33 10.08 3.76
N GLY A 247 0.84 10.99 2.90
CA GLY A 247 1.58 11.46 1.72
C GLY A 247 3.03 11.91 2.01
N PRO A 248 3.27 12.71 3.06
CA PRO A 248 4.62 13.10 3.50
C PRO A 248 5.58 11.95 3.82
N MET A 249 5.08 10.78 4.23
CA MET A 249 5.91 9.58 4.42
C MET A 249 6.47 9.10 3.08
N HIS A 250 5.61 8.98 2.07
CA HIS A 250 6.03 8.56 0.74
C HIS A 250 6.97 9.57 0.10
N LEU A 251 6.74 10.87 0.34
CA LEU A 251 7.64 11.92 -0.10
C LEU A 251 9.02 11.78 0.55
N ALA A 252 9.09 11.66 1.89
CA ALA A 252 10.36 11.50 2.60
C ALA A 252 11.14 10.26 2.11
N ALA A 253 10.44 9.14 1.92
CA ALA A 253 11.02 7.93 1.36
C ALA A 253 11.55 8.12 -0.06
N TRP A 254 10.77 8.79 -0.93
CA TRP A 254 11.17 9.12 -2.30
C TRP A 254 12.38 10.05 -2.37
N MET A 255 12.52 10.95 -1.41
CA MET A 255 13.65 11.87 -1.31
C MET A 255 14.91 11.23 -0.70
N GLY A 256 14.84 9.95 -0.31
CA GLY A 256 15.96 9.20 0.26
C GLY A 256 16.16 9.38 1.77
N ALA A 257 15.26 10.10 2.45
CA ALA A 257 15.33 10.26 3.89
C ALA A 257 14.98 8.95 4.61
N PRO A 258 15.81 8.46 5.56
CA PRO A 258 15.42 7.35 6.42
C PRO A 258 14.06 7.65 7.03
N THR A 259 13.16 6.66 6.98
CA THR A 259 11.76 6.86 7.34
C THR A 259 11.30 5.73 8.24
N LEU A 260 10.80 6.09 9.41
CA LEU A 260 10.15 5.22 10.38
C LEU A 260 8.62 5.41 10.29
N ASN A 261 7.95 4.46 9.65
CA ASN A 261 6.48 4.42 9.58
C ASN A 261 5.89 3.86 10.88
N LEU A 262 5.03 4.64 11.53
CA LEU A 262 4.17 4.21 12.63
C LEU A 262 2.86 3.64 12.09
N SER A 263 2.86 2.33 11.79
CA SER A 263 1.73 1.65 11.16
C SER A 263 0.66 1.30 12.21
N VAL A 264 -0.35 2.16 12.32
CA VAL A 264 -1.45 2.06 13.30
C VAL A 264 -2.83 2.16 12.67
N GLY A 265 -3.84 1.77 13.44
CA GLY A 265 -5.22 1.82 13.00
C GLY A 265 -5.51 0.78 11.91
N HIS A 266 -6.25 1.21 10.89
CA HIS A 266 -6.66 0.35 9.78
C HIS A 266 -5.62 0.27 8.64
N VAL A 267 -4.41 0.77 8.88
CA VAL A 267 -3.30 0.70 7.93
C VAL A 267 -2.75 -0.73 7.87
N ASN A 268 -2.62 -1.25 6.66
CA ASN A 268 -1.85 -2.46 6.39
C ASN A 268 -0.54 -2.07 5.70
N PRO A 269 0.64 -2.29 6.32
CA PRO A 269 1.90 -1.83 5.74
C PRO A 269 2.27 -2.55 4.43
N TRP A 270 1.63 -3.68 4.12
CA TRP A 270 1.78 -4.31 2.81
C TRP A 270 1.14 -3.50 1.68
N ASP A 271 0.20 -2.61 2.00
CA ASP A 271 -0.53 -1.81 1.02
C ASP A 271 0.24 -0.51 0.69
N THR A 272 0.75 0.16 1.73
CA THR A 272 1.19 1.56 1.67
C THR A 272 2.43 1.90 2.50
N ALA A 273 3.25 0.93 2.93
CA ALA A 273 4.53 1.30 3.57
C ALA A 273 5.45 2.11 2.62
N PRO A 274 6.54 2.73 3.10
CA PRO A 274 7.55 3.30 2.22
C PRO A 274 7.98 2.30 1.15
N TYR A 275 7.84 2.64 -0.13
CA TYR A 275 7.98 1.65 -1.20
C TYR A 275 9.43 1.24 -1.43
N GLN A 276 10.38 2.17 -1.32
CA GLN A 276 11.80 1.92 -1.48
C GLN A 276 12.31 0.97 -0.38
N PRO A 277 13.32 0.12 -0.64
CA PRO A 277 13.89 -0.74 0.38
C PRO A 277 14.73 0.06 1.41
N GLY A 278 14.84 -0.45 2.63
CA GLY A 278 15.68 0.10 3.70
C GLY A 278 15.01 1.08 4.66
N HIS A 279 13.71 1.33 4.52
CA HIS A 279 12.92 2.06 5.52
C HIS A 279 12.38 1.11 6.58
N VAL A 280 11.93 1.64 7.72
CA VAL A 280 11.48 0.81 8.84
C VAL A 280 10.00 1.04 9.10
N VAL A 281 9.29 -0.05 9.36
CA VAL A 281 7.88 -0.04 9.74
C VAL A 281 7.75 -0.62 11.14
N LEU A 282 7.10 0.12 12.02
CA LEU A 282 6.78 -0.31 13.37
C LEU A 282 5.28 -0.51 13.51
N ARG A 283 4.88 -1.67 14.03
CA ARG A 283 3.47 -2.06 14.12
C ARG A 283 3.17 -2.88 15.36
N SER A 284 1.96 -2.77 15.88
CA SER A 284 1.47 -3.65 16.94
C SER A 284 1.26 -5.09 16.45
N ARG A 285 1.58 -6.08 17.30
CA ARG A 285 1.36 -7.51 17.00
C ARG A 285 -0.07 -8.00 17.21
N LEU A 286 -0.96 -7.14 17.70
CA LEU A 286 -2.35 -7.49 17.92
C LEU A 286 -2.98 -8.04 16.63
N SER A 287 -3.77 -9.11 16.74
CA SER A 287 -4.44 -9.72 15.58
C SER A 287 -5.35 -8.73 14.82
N CYS A 288 -5.96 -7.77 15.53
CA CYS A 288 -6.74 -6.71 14.90
C CYS A 288 -5.89 -5.63 14.21
N ALA A 289 -4.61 -5.47 14.57
CA ALA A 289 -3.72 -4.55 13.88
C ALA A 289 -3.33 -5.05 12.48
N ARG A 290 -3.64 -6.33 12.15
CA ARG A 290 -3.33 -7.02 10.89
C ARG A 290 -4.25 -6.62 9.71
N GLY A 291 -4.58 -5.33 9.60
CA GLY A 291 -5.49 -4.83 8.57
C GLY A 291 -6.96 -4.91 8.99
N CYS A 292 -7.30 -4.46 10.21
CA CYS A 292 -8.71 -4.15 10.49
C CYS A 292 -9.14 -3.02 9.56
N TRP A 293 -10.36 -3.06 9.02
CA TRP A 293 -10.86 -1.98 8.17
C TRP A 293 -11.50 -0.86 8.98
N THR A 294 -12.29 -1.24 10.01
CA THR A 294 -12.95 -0.31 10.92
C THR A 294 -12.68 -0.71 12.38
N CYS A 295 -12.23 0.24 13.20
CA CYS A 295 -12.02 0.01 14.63
C CYS A 295 -13.31 0.26 15.42
N ARG A 296 -13.91 -0.81 15.97
CA ARG A 296 -15.12 -0.74 16.82
C ARG A 296 -14.81 -0.71 18.33
N ARG A 297 -13.54 -0.57 18.71
CA ARG A 297 -13.11 -0.53 20.12
C ARG A 297 -13.10 0.91 20.61
N ALA A 298 -13.54 1.14 21.85
CA ALA A 298 -13.47 2.45 22.50
C ALA A 298 -12.03 2.99 22.56
N GLU A 299 -11.06 2.11 22.85
CA GLU A 299 -9.64 2.44 22.86
C GLU A 299 -8.87 1.77 21.71
N ARG A 300 -7.99 2.55 21.07
CA ARG A 300 -7.11 2.09 20.00
C ARG A 300 -5.87 1.41 20.59
N ARG A 301 -6.04 0.17 21.04
CA ARG A 301 -4.96 -0.66 21.63
C ARG A 301 -3.73 -0.79 20.72
N CYS A 302 -3.90 -0.80 19.41
CA CYS A 302 -2.79 -0.87 18.45
C CYS A 302 -1.92 0.41 18.47
N ALA A 303 -2.53 1.59 18.61
CA ALA A 303 -1.80 2.84 18.75
C ALA A 303 -1.13 2.93 20.12
N ARG A 304 -1.83 2.56 21.21
CA ARG A 304 -1.27 2.53 22.56
C ARG A 304 -0.07 1.58 22.71
N ALA A 305 -0.04 0.49 21.94
CA ALA A 305 1.09 -0.44 21.94
C ALA A 305 2.40 0.22 21.46
N LEU A 306 2.32 1.26 20.62
CA LEU A 306 3.48 2.08 20.26
C LEU A 306 3.78 3.02 21.42
N ALA A 307 4.45 2.53 22.47
CA ALA A 307 4.92 3.41 23.54
C ALA A 307 6.06 4.31 23.04
N PRO A 308 6.18 5.57 23.52
CA PRO A 308 7.18 6.52 23.00
C PRO A 308 8.64 6.07 23.13
N ARG A 309 9.02 5.46 24.25
CA ARG A 309 10.41 5.02 24.50
C ARG A 309 10.87 3.92 23.54
N PRO A 310 10.11 2.82 23.32
CA PRO A 310 10.39 1.86 22.25
C PRO A 310 10.55 2.49 20.86
N VAL A 311 9.69 3.44 20.51
CA VAL A 311 9.77 4.14 19.22
C VAL A 311 11.04 4.98 19.13
N ALA A 312 11.38 5.73 20.19
CA ALA A 312 12.62 6.50 20.26
C ALA A 312 13.87 5.61 20.15
N ALA A 313 13.86 4.41 20.75
CA ALA A 313 14.97 3.46 20.63
C ALA A 313 15.19 3.01 19.18
N VAL A 314 14.12 2.74 18.42
CA VAL A 314 14.23 2.46 16.97
C VAL A 314 14.76 3.68 16.23
N ALA A 315 14.21 4.86 16.52
CA ALA A 315 14.59 6.11 15.87
C ALA A 315 16.09 6.43 16.02
N VAL A 316 16.66 6.20 17.21
CA VAL A 316 18.09 6.40 17.48
C VAL A 316 18.94 5.47 16.63
N LEU A 317 18.63 4.17 16.61
CA LEU A 317 19.39 3.21 15.81
C LEU A 317 19.33 3.54 14.32
N MET A 318 18.21 4.07 13.82
CA MET A 318 18.09 4.51 12.43
C MET A 318 18.87 5.80 12.17
N ALA A 319 18.79 6.79 13.06
CA ALA A 319 19.50 8.06 12.92
C ALA A 319 21.03 7.89 12.97
N GLU A 320 21.51 6.92 13.77
CA GLU A 320 22.93 6.53 13.85
C GLU A 320 23.39 5.67 12.65
N GLY A 321 22.49 5.20 11.79
CA GLY A 321 22.81 4.21 10.76
C GLY A 321 23.22 2.85 11.34
N ALA A 322 22.84 2.54 12.59
CA ALA A 322 23.26 1.36 13.34
C ALA A 322 22.47 0.09 12.95
N ARG A 323 22.45 -0.25 11.66
CA ARG A 323 21.65 -1.36 11.08
C ARG A 323 21.85 -2.70 11.81
N ALA A 324 23.08 -3.09 12.11
CA ALA A 324 23.37 -4.36 12.79
C ALA A 324 22.82 -4.44 14.23
N ARG A 325 22.63 -3.30 14.90
CA ARG A 325 21.95 -3.24 16.20
C ARG A 325 20.44 -3.29 16.02
N LEU A 326 19.92 -2.61 15.00
CA LEU A 326 18.50 -2.61 14.66
C LEU A 326 18.00 -4.01 14.29
N GLU A 327 18.79 -4.79 13.54
CA GLU A 327 18.45 -6.17 13.16
C GLU A 327 18.31 -7.12 14.36
N ARG A 328 18.87 -6.76 15.52
CA ARG A 328 18.80 -7.54 16.77
C ARG A 328 17.79 -6.97 17.77
N ILE A 329 17.06 -5.92 17.42
CA ILE A 329 16.16 -5.24 18.34
C ILE A 329 15.03 -6.17 18.82
N ARG A 330 14.68 -6.07 20.10
CA ARG A 330 13.57 -6.80 20.72
C ARG A 330 12.60 -5.82 21.35
N LEU A 331 11.38 -5.74 20.80
CA LEU A 331 10.31 -4.89 21.30
C LEU A 331 9.07 -5.76 21.59
N PRO A 332 8.84 -6.19 22.85
CA PRO A 332 7.68 -7.00 23.21
C PRO A 332 6.37 -6.36 22.75
N GLY A 333 5.50 -7.16 22.11
CA GLY A 333 4.21 -6.69 21.60
C GLY A 333 4.26 -5.88 20.30
N LEU A 334 5.45 -5.56 19.78
CA LEU A 334 5.67 -4.85 18.52
C LEU A 334 6.39 -5.73 17.50
N ALA A 335 6.07 -5.51 16.24
CA ALA A 335 6.81 -6.03 15.10
C ALA A 335 7.54 -4.89 14.43
N VAL A 336 8.83 -5.09 14.15
CA VAL A 336 9.68 -4.19 13.40
C VAL A 336 9.96 -4.84 12.07
N PHE A 337 9.70 -4.12 10.98
CA PHE A 337 10.00 -4.57 9.63
C PHE A 337 10.94 -3.59 8.95
N GLU A 338 11.79 -4.09 8.07
CA GLU A 338 12.47 -3.31 7.05
C GLU A 338 11.76 -3.51 5.71
N THR A 339 11.55 -2.43 4.97
CA THR A 339 11.05 -2.49 3.59
C THR A 339 12.12 -3.12 2.70
N ALA A 340 11.71 -4.05 1.84
CA ALA A 340 12.61 -4.90 1.08
C ALA A 340 12.03 -5.21 -0.30
N ARG A 341 12.69 -6.12 -1.03
CA ARG A 341 12.20 -6.69 -2.28
C ARG A 341 12.05 -8.19 -2.15
N THR A 342 11.00 -8.75 -2.75
CA THR A 342 10.85 -10.19 -2.92
C THR A 342 11.78 -10.68 -4.04
N PRO A 343 11.97 -12.01 -4.21
CA PRO A 343 12.72 -12.55 -5.34
C PRO A 343 12.17 -12.13 -6.72
N GLU A 344 10.86 -11.88 -6.80
CA GLU A 344 10.18 -11.40 -8.01
C GLU A 344 10.38 -9.89 -8.27
N GLY A 345 11.10 -9.18 -7.38
CA GLY A 345 11.31 -7.75 -7.51
C GLY A 345 10.18 -6.86 -6.96
N LEU A 346 9.16 -7.47 -6.35
CA LEU A 346 8.02 -6.74 -5.78
C LEU A 346 8.35 -6.24 -4.38
N PHE A 347 7.52 -5.34 -3.85
CA PHE A 347 7.61 -4.88 -2.48
C PHE A 347 7.56 -6.06 -1.48
N GLY A 348 8.42 -6.01 -0.47
CA GLY A 348 8.39 -6.95 0.64
C GLY A 348 8.61 -6.25 1.99
N LEU A 349 8.21 -6.92 3.06
CA LEU A 349 8.58 -6.55 4.44
C LEU A 349 9.40 -7.68 5.04
N ARG A 350 10.64 -7.35 5.41
CA ARG A 350 11.55 -8.26 6.12
C ARG A 350 11.43 -8.00 7.60
N ARG A 351 11.08 -9.02 8.38
CA ARG A 351 11.01 -8.90 9.84
C ARG A 351 12.42 -8.69 10.43
N LEU A 352 12.54 -7.73 11.34
CA LEU A 352 13.75 -7.49 12.13
C LEU A 352 13.60 -8.05 13.55
N GLY A 353 14.72 -8.29 14.20
CA GLY A 353 14.79 -8.91 15.52
C GLY A 353 15.11 -10.40 15.45
N PRO A 354 15.14 -11.09 16.60
CA PRO A 354 15.41 -12.52 16.65
C PRO A 354 14.37 -13.32 15.86
N PRO A 355 14.75 -14.50 15.34
CA PRO A 355 13.78 -15.45 14.82
C PRO A 355 12.71 -15.76 15.88
N GLU A 356 11.48 -15.89 15.43
CA GLU A 356 10.34 -16.20 16.26
C GLU A 356 9.52 -17.32 15.62
N PRO A 357 8.65 -18.00 16.38
CA PRO A 357 7.72 -18.97 15.81
C PRO A 357 6.94 -18.34 14.66
N GLN A 358 6.83 -19.09 13.56
CA GLN A 358 6.07 -18.65 12.39
C GLN A 358 4.63 -18.34 12.81
N ASP A 359 4.09 -17.26 12.26
CA ASP A 359 2.72 -16.84 12.52
C ASP A 359 1.79 -17.32 11.41
N ALA A 360 0.64 -17.88 11.77
CA ALA A 360 -0.33 -18.41 10.81
C ALA A 360 -0.83 -17.36 9.82
N ALA A 361 -0.96 -16.09 10.22
CA ALA A 361 -1.40 -15.05 9.29
C ALA A 361 -0.30 -14.64 8.30
N ASP A 362 0.96 -14.72 8.72
CA ASP A 362 2.10 -14.49 7.84
C ASP A 362 2.26 -15.60 6.80
N LEU A 363 2.16 -16.87 7.22
CA LEU A 363 2.13 -18.01 6.30
C LEU A 363 0.91 -18.00 5.37
N ALA A 364 -0.27 -17.63 5.88
CA ALA A 364 -1.47 -17.45 5.04
C ALA A 364 -1.29 -16.32 4.01
N GLY A 365 -0.66 -15.20 4.40
CA GLY A 365 -0.35 -14.12 3.48
C GLY A 365 0.61 -14.56 2.38
N GLU A 366 1.64 -15.33 2.72
CA GLU A 366 2.57 -15.89 1.74
C GLU A 366 1.88 -16.87 0.79
N PHE A 367 1.03 -17.77 1.31
CA PHE A 367 0.21 -18.65 0.49
C PHE A 367 -0.62 -17.86 -0.54
N TRP A 368 -1.34 -16.82 -0.09
CA TRP A 368 -2.14 -15.99 -0.99
C TRP A 368 -1.29 -15.23 -2.01
N ARG A 369 -0.11 -14.73 -1.61
CA ARG A 369 0.82 -14.08 -2.54
C ARG A 369 1.22 -15.04 -3.67
N ARG A 370 1.61 -16.27 -3.32
CA ARG A 370 1.98 -17.30 -4.31
C ARG A 370 0.80 -17.67 -5.18
N PHE A 371 -0.38 -17.88 -4.59
CA PHE A 371 -1.60 -18.21 -5.31
C PHE A 371 -1.95 -17.15 -6.37
N PHE A 372 -1.94 -15.86 -6.00
CA PHE A 372 -2.28 -14.79 -6.95
C PHE A 372 -1.17 -14.54 -7.99
N LEU A 373 0.10 -14.73 -7.65
CA LEU A 373 1.19 -14.70 -8.65
C LEU A 373 1.06 -15.83 -9.67
N TRP A 374 0.74 -17.04 -9.23
CA TRP A 374 0.48 -18.18 -10.12
C TRP A 374 -0.75 -17.95 -11.00
N ARG A 375 -1.82 -17.40 -10.42
CA ARG A 375 -3.09 -17.22 -11.12
C ARG A 375 -3.09 -16.03 -12.09
N LEU A 376 -2.51 -14.89 -11.71
CA LEU A 376 -2.65 -13.62 -12.42
C LEU A 376 -1.35 -13.14 -13.09
N ALA A 377 -0.26 -13.88 -12.91
CA ALA A 377 1.04 -13.57 -13.50
C ALA A 377 1.76 -14.88 -13.86
N ALA A 378 3.09 -14.84 -14.00
CA ALA A 378 3.92 -15.98 -14.38
C ALA A 378 4.45 -16.78 -13.16
N GLY A 379 3.68 -16.87 -12.06
CA GLY A 379 4.05 -17.68 -10.90
C GLY A 379 3.90 -19.20 -11.17
N SER A 380 4.49 -20.04 -10.32
CA SER A 380 4.38 -21.50 -10.43
C SER A 380 3.40 -22.09 -9.42
N GLU A 381 2.63 -23.10 -9.84
CA GLU A 381 1.74 -23.86 -8.94
C GLU A 381 2.54 -24.54 -7.82
N GLU A 382 3.75 -25.00 -8.14
CA GLU A 382 4.68 -25.59 -7.19
C GLU A 382 5.00 -24.64 -6.01
N ALA A 383 5.20 -23.34 -6.27
CA ALA A 383 5.42 -22.38 -5.20
C ALA A 383 4.17 -22.20 -4.32
N VAL A 384 2.97 -22.37 -4.88
CA VAL A 384 1.71 -22.37 -4.10
C VAL A 384 1.64 -23.60 -3.20
N ARG A 385 1.97 -24.79 -3.73
CA ARG A 385 2.01 -26.05 -2.99
C ARG A 385 3.02 -26.00 -1.84
N GLN A 386 4.21 -25.46 -2.07
CA GLN A 386 5.22 -25.26 -1.03
C GLN A 386 4.75 -24.30 0.08
N ALA A 387 4.12 -23.18 -0.30
CA ALA A 387 3.57 -22.25 0.69
C ALA A 387 2.41 -22.87 1.50
N TRP A 388 1.57 -23.69 0.87
CA TRP A 388 0.54 -24.45 1.57
C TRP A 388 1.15 -25.50 2.51
N ALA A 389 2.14 -26.27 2.06
CA ALA A 389 2.82 -27.27 2.88
C ALA A 389 3.47 -26.64 4.13
N ALA A 390 4.06 -25.44 4.01
CA ALA A 390 4.58 -24.71 5.15
C ALA A 390 3.48 -24.32 6.16
N LEU A 391 2.35 -23.80 5.69
CA LEU A 391 1.21 -23.44 6.53
C LEU A 391 0.59 -24.67 7.20
N ALA A 392 0.33 -25.72 6.43
CA ALA A 392 -0.32 -26.95 6.88
C ALA A 392 0.57 -27.75 7.83
N GLY A 393 1.86 -27.88 7.53
CA GLY A 393 2.84 -28.54 8.39
C GLY A 393 3.01 -27.84 9.74
N THR A 394 2.99 -26.51 9.75
CA THR A 394 3.15 -25.73 11.00
C THR A 394 1.83 -25.66 11.79
N PHE A 395 0.68 -25.61 11.10
CA PHE A 395 -0.64 -25.46 11.71
C PHE A 395 -1.64 -26.52 11.19
N PRO A 396 -1.45 -27.82 11.49
CA PRO A 396 -2.25 -28.90 10.91
C PRO A 396 -3.74 -28.81 11.25
N ARG A 397 -4.08 -28.42 12.49
CA ARG A 397 -5.48 -28.19 12.89
C ARG A 397 -6.15 -27.06 12.11
N LEU A 398 -5.39 -26.00 11.81
CA LEU A 398 -5.89 -24.91 10.98
C LEU A 398 -6.11 -25.41 9.55
N ALA A 399 -5.16 -26.15 8.97
CA ALA A 399 -5.29 -26.69 7.62
C ALA A 399 -6.51 -27.61 7.45
N VAL A 400 -6.78 -28.49 8.43
CA VAL A 400 -8.01 -29.32 8.44
C VAL A 400 -9.27 -28.44 8.44
N SER A 401 -9.31 -27.42 9.32
CA SER A 401 -10.44 -26.50 9.40
C SER A 401 -10.63 -25.70 8.11
N LEU A 402 -9.54 -25.24 7.48
CA LEU A 402 -9.58 -24.53 6.21
C LEU A 402 -10.15 -25.43 5.11
N ARG A 403 -9.62 -26.65 4.93
CA ARG A 403 -10.14 -27.63 3.95
C ARG A 403 -11.63 -27.90 4.12
N ALA A 404 -12.07 -28.15 5.35
CA ALA A 404 -13.48 -28.40 5.66
C ALA A 404 -14.40 -27.22 5.35
N SER A 405 -13.88 -25.99 5.37
CA SER A 405 -14.64 -24.77 5.10
C SER A 405 -14.72 -24.37 3.62
N LEU A 406 -13.85 -24.90 2.75
CA LEU A 406 -13.79 -24.55 1.33
C LEU A 406 -15.13 -24.76 0.57
N PRO A 407 -15.89 -25.86 0.79
CA PRO A 407 -17.20 -26.03 0.15
C PRO A 407 -18.19 -24.91 0.47
N GLY A 408 -18.04 -24.23 1.62
CA GLY A 408 -18.85 -23.07 1.99
C GLY A 408 -18.62 -21.88 1.05
N LEU A 409 -17.38 -21.65 0.62
CA LEU A 409 -17.05 -20.62 -0.36
C LEU A 409 -17.70 -20.92 -1.72
N GLY A 410 -17.64 -22.18 -2.18
CA GLY A 410 -18.28 -22.60 -3.43
C GLY A 410 -19.80 -22.38 -3.41
N ARG A 411 -20.48 -22.77 -2.32
CA ARG A 411 -21.92 -22.48 -2.16
C ARG A 411 -22.22 -20.99 -2.18
N GLY A 412 -21.36 -20.17 -1.58
CA GLY A 412 -21.50 -18.72 -1.58
C GLY A 412 -21.39 -18.11 -2.98
N LEU A 413 -20.50 -18.63 -3.85
CA LEU A 413 -20.38 -18.18 -5.24
C LEU A 413 -21.62 -18.51 -6.08
N VAL A 414 -22.12 -19.75 -5.98
CA VAL A 414 -23.34 -20.17 -6.67
C VAL A 414 -24.53 -19.33 -6.22
N ARG A 415 -24.62 -19.03 -4.91
CA ARG A 415 -25.64 -18.13 -4.38
C ARG A 415 -25.52 -16.72 -4.94
N LEU A 416 -24.31 -16.14 -4.95
CA LEU A 416 -24.05 -14.80 -5.49
C LEU A 416 -24.51 -14.68 -6.94
N SER A 417 -24.19 -15.69 -7.76
CA SER A 417 -24.62 -15.78 -9.16
C SER A 417 -26.14 -15.81 -9.30
N ARG A 418 -26.81 -16.73 -8.58
CA ARG A 418 -28.28 -16.90 -8.62
C ARG A 418 -29.04 -15.67 -8.14
N GLU A 419 -28.54 -15.02 -7.09
CA GLU A 419 -29.13 -13.80 -6.51
C GLU A 419 -28.71 -12.52 -7.26
N ARG A 420 -27.97 -12.64 -8.38
CA ARG A 420 -27.47 -11.52 -9.19
C ARG A 420 -26.81 -10.41 -8.36
N GLY A 421 -26.03 -10.81 -7.35
CA GLY A 421 -25.29 -9.85 -6.51
C GLY A 421 -26.13 -9.08 -5.49
N GLN A 422 -27.41 -9.42 -5.28
CA GLN A 422 -28.25 -8.78 -4.26
C GLN A 422 -27.93 -9.26 -2.83
N SER A 423 -27.05 -10.24 -2.67
CA SER A 423 -26.61 -10.79 -1.39
C SER A 423 -25.65 -9.86 -0.65
N SER A 424 -25.48 -10.07 0.66
CA SER A 424 -24.36 -9.48 1.39
C SER A 424 -23.01 -9.86 0.77
N PRO A 425 -21.95 -9.03 0.89
CA PRO A 425 -20.68 -9.32 0.22
C PRO A 425 -20.09 -10.65 0.68
N LEU A 426 -19.59 -11.45 -0.27
CA LEU A 426 -19.21 -12.85 -0.07
C LEU A 426 -18.13 -13.00 1.02
N ALA A 427 -17.20 -12.05 1.08
CA ALA A 427 -16.11 -12.04 2.05
C ALA A 427 -16.57 -11.99 3.52
N HIS A 428 -17.78 -11.49 3.81
CA HIS A 428 -18.31 -11.43 5.18
C HIS A 428 -18.85 -12.78 5.67
N GLY A 429 -19.22 -13.69 4.76
CA GLY A 429 -19.82 -14.98 5.07
C GLY A 429 -18.81 -16.13 5.21
N VAL A 430 -17.52 -15.85 5.03
CA VAL A 430 -16.46 -16.87 4.98
C VAL A 430 -15.39 -16.64 6.05
N ALA A 431 -14.61 -17.68 6.34
CA ALA A 431 -13.47 -17.55 7.24
C ALA A 431 -12.50 -16.47 6.72
N PRO A 432 -11.84 -15.67 7.60
CA PRO A 432 -10.94 -14.58 7.17
C PRO A 432 -9.83 -15.01 6.21
N PHE A 433 -9.42 -16.28 6.27
CA PHE A 433 -8.46 -16.86 5.32
C PHE A 433 -8.96 -16.76 3.87
N TRP A 434 -10.25 -17.01 3.63
CA TRP A 434 -10.84 -16.96 2.29
C TRP A 434 -11.23 -15.56 1.83
N GLY A 435 -11.26 -14.58 2.72
CA GLY A 435 -11.84 -13.26 2.45
C GLY A 435 -11.25 -12.59 1.19
N LEU A 436 -9.94 -12.70 1.00
CA LEU A 436 -9.26 -12.13 -0.16
C LEU A 436 -9.68 -12.80 -1.49
N LEU A 437 -9.72 -14.13 -1.54
CA LEU A 437 -10.19 -14.86 -2.72
C LEU A 437 -11.68 -14.63 -2.97
N ALA A 438 -12.49 -14.68 -1.91
CA ALA A 438 -13.93 -14.43 -1.98
C ALA A 438 -14.23 -13.06 -2.59
N SER A 439 -13.59 -12.00 -2.08
CA SER A 439 -13.79 -10.65 -2.61
C SER A 439 -13.29 -10.51 -4.04
N GLN A 440 -12.13 -11.10 -4.39
CA GLN A 440 -11.64 -11.05 -5.77
C GLN A 440 -12.59 -11.78 -6.73
N LEU A 441 -13.11 -12.95 -6.36
CA LEU A 441 -14.05 -13.69 -7.19
C LEU A 441 -15.36 -12.91 -7.37
N GLU A 442 -15.91 -12.36 -6.28
CA GLU A 442 -17.09 -11.48 -6.33
C GLU A 442 -16.88 -10.29 -7.27
N MET A 443 -15.77 -9.56 -7.13
CA MET A 443 -15.45 -8.42 -8.01
C MET A 443 -15.32 -8.85 -9.46
N SER A 444 -14.65 -9.98 -9.73
CA SER A 444 -14.53 -10.51 -11.10
C SER A 444 -15.89 -10.95 -11.67
N GLY A 445 -16.78 -11.45 -10.83
CA GLY A 445 -18.12 -11.87 -11.21
C GLY A 445 -19.00 -10.69 -11.55
N GLN A 446 -19.06 -9.68 -10.67
CA GLN A 446 -19.76 -8.42 -10.97
C GLN A 446 -19.22 -7.78 -12.26
N ASN A 447 -17.91 -7.81 -12.47
CA ASN A 447 -17.29 -7.30 -13.69
C ASN A 447 -17.62 -8.11 -14.95
N ALA A 448 -18.07 -9.36 -14.81
CA ALA A 448 -18.49 -10.27 -15.87
C ALA A 448 -20.00 -10.53 -15.86
N ASP A 449 -20.79 -9.61 -15.28
CA ASP A 449 -22.25 -9.65 -15.15
C ASP A 449 -22.79 -10.91 -14.48
N LEU A 450 -21.98 -11.54 -13.63
CA LEU A 450 -22.26 -12.81 -12.96
C LEU A 450 -22.72 -13.87 -13.96
N SER A 451 -22.12 -13.86 -15.15
CA SER A 451 -22.49 -14.78 -16.23
C SER A 451 -22.24 -16.25 -15.85
N PRO A 452 -22.98 -17.21 -16.42
CA PRO A 452 -22.74 -18.64 -16.21
C PRO A 452 -21.30 -19.07 -16.57
N ALA A 453 -20.69 -18.41 -17.56
CA ALA A 453 -19.29 -18.65 -17.94
C ALA A 453 -18.31 -18.25 -16.81
N TRP A 454 -18.56 -17.11 -16.16
CA TRP A 454 -17.78 -16.72 -14.98
C TRP A 454 -17.97 -17.69 -13.83
N GLU A 455 -19.21 -18.14 -13.55
CA GLU A 455 -19.47 -19.09 -12.46
C GLU A 455 -18.70 -20.40 -12.68
N ALA A 456 -18.75 -20.95 -13.89
CA ALA A 456 -18.04 -22.17 -14.25
C ALA A 456 -16.52 -22.02 -14.07
N GLU A 457 -15.94 -20.90 -14.52
CA GLU A 457 -14.52 -20.60 -14.32
C GLU A 457 -14.18 -20.47 -12.82
N ALA A 458 -14.99 -19.73 -12.06
CA ALA A 458 -14.77 -19.55 -10.62
C ALA A 458 -14.81 -20.88 -9.85
N LEU A 459 -15.74 -21.78 -10.20
CA LEU A 459 -15.82 -23.12 -9.61
C LEU A 459 -14.63 -23.99 -10.01
N SER A 460 -14.20 -23.97 -11.28
CA SER A 460 -13.00 -24.69 -11.72
C SER A 460 -11.75 -24.22 -10.95
N GLN A 461 -11.64 -22.92 -10.66
CA GLN A 461 -10.56 -22.39 -9.84
C GLN A 461 -10.61 -22.89 -8.40
N LEU A 462 -11.81 -23.03 -7.81
CA LEU A 462 -11.96 -23.63 -6.48
C LEU A 462 -11.59 -25.12 -6.47
N GLU A 463 -11.88 -25.87 -7.53
CA GLU A 463 -11.47 -27.27 -7.67
C GLU A 463 -9.95 -27.42 -7.74
N ARG A 464 -9.28 -26.59 -8.55
CA ARG A 464 -7.80 -26.55 -8.59
C ARG A 464 -7.21 -26.19 -7.24
N LEU A 465 -7.78 -25.21 -6.56
CA LEU A 465 -7.39 -24.86 -5.21
C LEU A 465 -7.59 -26.04 -4.26
N ALA A 466 -8.73 -26.73 -4.30
CA ALA A 466 -8.97 -27.92 -3.49
C ALA A 466 -7.89 -29.01 -3.71
N ALA A 467 -7.49 -29.24 -4.96
CA ALA A 467 -6.43 -30.18 -5.29
C ALA A 467 -5.05 -29.77 -4.73
N ILE A 468 -4.73 -28.48 -4.68
CA ILE A 468 -3.52 -27.96 -4.01
C ILE A 468 -3.58 -28.24 -2.51
N LEU A 469 -4.74 -27.98 -1.88
CA LEU A 469 -4.89 -28.12 -0.44
C LEU A 469 -4.85 -29.58 0.03
N SER A 470 -5.28 -30.53 -0.82
CA SER A 470 -5.33 -31.97 -0.51
C SER A 470 -4.01 -32.70 -0.75
N ALA A 471 -3.08 -32.15 -1.53
CA ALA A 471 -1.82 -32.83 -1.87
C ALA A 471 -0.74 -32.77 -0.77
N ALA A 472 -1.05 -32.21 0.41
CA ALA A 472 -0.12 -32.06 1.53
C ALA A 472 -0.31 -33.12 2.63
N ASP A 473 -1.05 -34.20 2.34
CA ASP A 473 -1.21 -35.36 3.23
C ASP A 473 -0.17 -36.44 2.94
#